data_AF-A0A497PKF5-F1
#
_entry.id   AF-A0A497PKF5-F1
#
_cell.length_a   1.000
_cell.length_b   1.000
_cell.length_c   1.000
_cell.angle_alpha   90.00
_cell.angle_beta   90.00
_cell.angle_gamma   90.00
#
_symmetry.space_group_name_H-M   'P 1'
#
loop_
_entity.id
_entity.type
_entity.pdbx_description
1 polymer ?
#
loop_
_entity_poly.entity_id
_entity_poly.type
_entity_poly.pdbx_seq_one_letter_code
_entity_poly.pdbx_strand_id
1 'polypeptide(L)'
;MEDMHKDWLNGNETDTLGSENITALMAAAIGASPYASVTAYDPESELAAMLTGLSDFDTVIDGIDGDGDWENAITAVQTKLEADVFEDVTSFIVSPNTTYIDNDVDAFADKLDNQIESTVLPRFQAGMRDINAVISSAFVIGEALIEEGRDAEVAKHASGLRMTAMEIDSRNNELLLKDELHKREMIKSEGSRVLDLDMAKVEYEKAYLMALAEIRRMRIVAYKEEHDMNVSLDKRDSLWDLEVFQ
;
A
#
# COMPACT_ATOMS: atom_id res chain seq x y z
N MET A 1 80.95 33.70 -39.73
CA MET A 1 80.35 32.51 -39.09
C MET A 1 79.46 32.92 -37.92
N GLU A 2 79.94 33.77 -37.00
CA GLU A 2 79.09 34.30 -35.90
C GLU A 2 77.82 35.01 -36.41
N ASP A 3 77.94 35.84 -37.45
CA ASP A 3 76.79 36.56 -38.00
C ASP A 3 75.77 35.64 -38.69
N MET A 4 76.22 34.54 -39.30
CA MET A 4 75.31 33.55 -39.90
C MET A 4 74.55 32.75 -38.83
N HIS A 5 75.20 32.42 -37.71
CA HIS A 5 74.53 31.75 -36.59
C HIS A 5 73.52 32.66 -35.90
N LYS A 6 73.82 33.98 -35.82
CA LYS A 6 72.86 34.97 -35.32
C LYS A 6 71.65 35.11 -36.25
N ASP A 7 71.85 35.08 -37.56
CA ASP A 7 70.75 35.13 -38.54
C ASP A 7 69.87 33.86 -38.47
N TRP A 8 70.48 32.67 -38.38
CA TRP A 8 69.76 31.38 -38.23
C TRP A 8 68.90 31.27 -36.97
N LEU A 9 69.29 31.93 -35.88
CA LEU A 9 68.60 31.90 -34.59
C LEU A 9 67.72 33.13 -34.33
N ASN A 10 67.43 33.94 -35.36
CA ASN A 10 66.63 35.17 -35.25
C ASN A 10 67.20 36.18 -34.22
N GLY A 11 68.53 36.25 -34.11
CA GLY A 11 69.23 37.11 -33.13
C GLY A 11 69.39 38.56 -33.57
N ASN A 12 69.20 38.86 -34.85
CA ASN A 12 69.17 40.21 -35.42
C ASN A 12 67.84 40.36 -36.17
N GLU A 13 66.99 41.32 -35.79
CA GLU A 13 65.61 41.53 -36.31
C GLU A 13 65.50 41.82 -37.83
N THR A 14 66.58 41.69 -38.58
CA THR A 14 66.66 41.81 -40.03
C THR A 14 67.14 40.48 -40.62
N ASP A 15 66.18 39.66 -41.05
CA ASP A 15 66.40 38.39 -41.73
C ASP A 15 66.97 38.63 -43.13
N THR A 16 68.25 38.31 -43.34
CA THR A 16 68.91 38.43 -44.65
C THR A 16 68.88 37.14 -45.46
N LEU A 17 68.47 36.03 -44.86
CA LEU A 17 68.39 34.71 -45.47
C LEU A 17 66.94 34.37 -45.82
N GLY A 18 66.36 35.09 -46.79
CA GLY A 18 65.16 34.69 -47.53
C GLY A 18 64.08 33.95 -46.74
N SER A 19 63.19 34.69 -46.09
CA SER A 19 61.88 34.30 -45.56
C SER A 19 61.75 33.12 -44.57
N GLU A 20 62.79 32.34 -44.25
CA GLU A 20 62.65 31.13 -43.44
C GLU A 20 63.82 30.90 -42.46
N ASN A 21 63.92 31.74 -41.42
CA ASN A 21 64.81 31.43 -40.29
C ASN A 21 64.34 30.17 -39.54
N ILE A 22 65.29 29.45 -38.90
CA ILE A 22 65.01 28.15 -38.24
C ILE A 22 63.98 28.32 -37.12
N THR A 23 63.96 29.48 -36.45
CA THR A 23 62.99 29.78 -35.40
C THR A 23 61.57 29.90 -35.93
N ALA A 24 61.37 30.50 -37.11
CA ALA A 24 60.07 30.60 -37.79
C ALA A 24 59.61 29.24 -38.30
N LEU A 25 60.53 28.42 -38.83
CA LEU A 25 60.24 27.04 -39.22
C LEU A 25 59.89 26.17 -37.99
N MET A 26 60.60 26.33 -36.87
CA MET A 26 60.26 25.63 -35.62
C MET A 26 58.95 26.12 -35.02
N ALA A 27 58.64 27.43 -35.06
CA ALA A 27 57.38 27.97 -34.59
C ALA A 27 56.20 27.51 -35.47
N ALA A 28 56.39 27.45 -36.79
CA ALA A 28 55.42 26.89 -37.72
C ALA A 28 55.23 25.38 -37.48
N ALA A 29 56.32 24.62 -37.24
CA ALA A 29 56.25 23.20 -36.92
C ALA A 29 55.60 22.91 -35.56
N ILE A 30 55.80 23.77 -34.55
CA ILE A 30 55.12 23.67 -33.26
C ILE A 30 53.63 24.02 -33.40
N GLY A 31 53.29 25.02 -34.22
CA GLY A 31 51.91 25.35 -34.57
C GLY A 31 51.19 24.27 -35.39
N ALA A 32 51.95 23.47 -36.14
CA ALA A 32 51.49 22.29 -36.88
C ALA A 32 51.56 20.98 -36.07
N SER A 33 51.87 21.05 -34.76
CA SER A 33 51.87 19.85 -33.92
C SER A 33 50.47 19.26 -33.84
N PRO A 34 50.28 17.96 -34.12
CA PRO A 34 48.96 17.29 -34.01
C PRO A 34 48.37 17.36 -32.60
N TYR A 35 49.19 17.70 -31.59
CA TYR A 35 48.77 17.80 -30.20
C TYR A 35 48.40 19.22 -29.77
N ALA A 36 48.59 20.24 -30.63
CA ALA A 36 48.35 21.64 -30.27
C ALA A 36 46.86 21.95 -30.03
N SER A 37 45.95 21.19 -30.66
CA SER A 37 44.50 21.30 -30.52
C SER A 37 43.85 20.20 -29.66
N VAL A 38 44.64 19.23 -29.17
CA VAL A 38 44.11 18.10 -28.41
C VAL A 38 43.85 18.54 -26.96
N THR A 39 42.58 18.60 -26.59
CA THR A 39 42.14 18.74 -25.20
C THR A 39 41.85 17.36 -24.62
N ALA A 40 42.15 17.13 -23.33
CA ALA A 40 41.76 15.87 -22.70
C ALA A 40 40.23 15.73 -22.67
N TYR A 41 39.71 14.51 -22.88
CA TYR A 41 38.28 14.23 -22.67
C TYR A 41 37.90 14.53 -21.21
N ASP A 42 36.86 15.34 -21.04
CA ASP A 42 36.34 15.76 -19.75
C ASP A 42 35.02 15.03 -19.42
N PRO A 43 35.00 14.11 -18.43
CA PRO A 43 33.80 13.38 -18.05
C PRO A 43 32.87 14.16 -17.11
N GLU A 44 33.15 15.44 -16.81
CA GLU A 44 32.42 16.21 -15.79
C GLU A 44 30.91 16.26 -16.04
N SER A 45 30.49 16.36 -17.31
CA SER A 45 29.06 16.45 -17.65
C SER A 45 28.29 15.15 -17.34
N GLU A 46 28.89 14.00 -17.62
CA GLU A 46 28.31 12.67 -17.38
C GLU A 46 28.33 12.30 -15.90
N LEU A 47 29.40 12.69 -15.19
CA LEU A 47 29.50 12.56 -13.74
C LEU A 47 28.46 13.43 -13.03
N ALA A 48 28.29 14.69 -13.44
CA ALA A 48 27.28 15.59 -12.89
C ALA A 48 25.87 15.02 -13.08
N ALA A 49 25.57 14.51 -14.27
CA ALA A 49 24.28 13.88 -14.51
C ALA A 49 24.06 12.65 -13.60
N MET A 50 25.09 11.82 -13.36
CA MET A 50 24.98 10.66 -12.44
C MET A 50 24.70 11.11 -11.01
N LEU A 51 25.34 12.20 -10.57
CA LEU A 51 25.10 12.80 -9.26
C LEU A 51 23.66 13.29 -9.14
N THR A 52 23.12 13.94 -10.17
CA THR A 52 21.70 14.34 -10.21
C THR A 52 20.77 13.14 -10.06
N GLY A 53 21.00 12.06 -10.79
CA GLY A 53 20.17 10.85 -10.67
C GLY A 53 20.24 10.19 -9.29
N LEU A 54 21.40 10.26 -8.62
CA LEU A 54 21.53 9.82 -7.23
C LEU A 54 20.75 10.73 -6.27
N SER A 55 20.80 12.05 -6.47
CA SER A 55 20.05 13.03 -5.67
C SER A 55 18.53 12.88 -5.85
N ASP A 56 18.08 12.57 -7.06
CA ASP A 56 16.66 12.30 -7.34
C ASP A 56 16.19 11.06 -6.58
N PHE A 57 17.01 10.01 -6.52
CA PHE A 57 16.73 8.80 -5.74
C PHE A 57 16.70 9.05 -4.24
N ASP A 58 17.65 9.85 -3.74
CA ASP A 58 17.70 10.24 -2.33
C ASP A 58 16.43 10.98 -1.94
N THR A 59 15.93 11.85 -2.84
CA THR A 59 14.65 12.54 -2.66
C THR A 59 13.47 11.56 -2.59
N VAL A 60 13.49 10.48 -3.37
CA VAL A 60 12.44 9.44 -3.27
C VAL A 60 12.54 8.68 -1.95
N ILE A 61 13.75 8.32 -1.51
CA ILE A 61 13.96 7.64 -0.21
C ILE A 61 13.53 8.54 0.95
N ASP A 62 13.94 9.80 0.96
CA ASP A 62 13.57 10.78 1.99
C ASP A 62 12.07 11.08 2.01
N GLY A 63 11.41 10.90 0.86
CA GLY A 63 9.96 11.00 0.74
C GLY A 63 9.19 9.84 1.35
N ILE A 64 9.85 8.72 1.68
CA ILE A 64 9.22 7.57 2.35
C ILE A 64 9.15 7.87 3.84
N ASP A 65 7.95 8.19 4.32
CA ASP A 65 7.65 8.34 5.73
C ASP A 65 7.05 7.04 6.24
N GLY A 66 7.87 6.16 6.81
CA GLY A 66 7.42 4.82 7.23
C GLY A 66 6.23 4.84 8.20
N ASP A 67 6.14 5.86 9.07
CA ASP A 67 5.03 5.99 10.01
C ASP A 67 3.81 6.64 9.34
N GLY A 68 4.02 7.74 8.61
CA GLY A 68 2.95 8.46 7.92
C GLY A 68 2.32 7.68 6.77
N ASP A 69 3.11 7.00 5.95
CA ASP A 69 2.65 6.23 4.80
C ASP A 69 1.83 5.01 5.24
N TRP A 70 2.23 4.36 6.33
CA TRP A 70 1.47 3.24 6.91
C TRP A 70 0.12 3.70 7.46
N GLU A 71 0.09 4.81 8.21
CA GLU A 71 -1.14 5.38 8.76
C GLU A 71 -2.09 5.81 7.64
N ASN A 72 -1.56 6.48 6.61
CA ASN A 72 -2.33 6.91 5.44
C ASN A 72 -2.89 5.71 4.65
N ALA A 73 -2.08 4.66 4.44
CA ALA A 73 -2.50 3.45 3.74
C ALA A 73 -3.63 2.74 4.47
N ILE A 74 -3.51 2.56 5.79
CA ILE A 74 -4.57 1.96 6.62
C ILE A 74 -5.84 2.80 6.57
N THR A 75 -5.72 4.12 6.71
CA THR A 75 -6.87 5.03 6.69
C THR A 75 -7.60 4.99 5.34
N ALA A 76 -6.85 4.96 4.24
CA ALA A 76 -7.42 4.86 2.90
C ALA A 76 -8.12 3.51 2.66
N VAL A 77 -7.50 2.41 3.09
CA VAL A 77 -8.08 1.06 3.02
C VAL A 77 -9.35 0.98 3.86
N GLN A 78 -9.32 1.48 5.10
CA GLN A 78 -10.47 1.51 5.99
C GLN A 78 -11.63 2.27 5.34
N THR A 79 -11.37 3.48 4.84
CA THR A 79 -12.39 4.34 4.22
C THR A 79 -13.04 3.63 3.02
N LYS A 80 -12.24 2.96 2.17
CA LYS A 80 -12.78 2.23 1.01
C LYS A 80 -13.56 0.97 1.41
N LEU A 81 -13.05 0.19 2.35
CA LEU A 81 -13.74 -1.01 2.82
C LEU A 81 -15.08 -0.65 3.47
N GLU A 82 -15.12 0.42 4.28
CA GLU A 82 -16.35 0.91 4.90
C GLU A 82 -17.36 1.44 3.87
N ALA A 83 -16.89 2.10 2.80
CA ALA A 83 -17.79 2.61 1.77
C ALA A 83 -18.32 1.52 0.82
N ASP A 84 -17.47 0.56 0.43
CA ASP A 84 -17.76 -0.34 -0.70
C ASP A 84 -18.13 -1.78 -0.29
N VAL A 85 -17.70 -2.24 0.89
CA VAL A 85 -17.84 -3.65 1.31
C VAL A 85 -18.72 -3.80 2.54
N PHE A 86 -18.54 -2.94 3.54
CA PHE A 86 -19.29 -2.98 4.79
C PHE A 86 -20.41 -1.94 4.79
N GLU A 87 -21.41 -2.15 3.93
CA GLU A 87 -22.68 -1.43 4.06
C GLU A 87 -23.30 -1.78 5.43
N ASP A 88 -23.80 -0.74 6.13
CA ASP A 88 -24.16 -0.74 7.55
C ASP A 88 -24.94 -1.98 8.03
N VAL A 89 -24.21 -2.98 8.54
CA VAL A 89 -24.75 -4.24 9.07
C VAL A 89 -25.67 -3.99 10.28
N THR A 90 -25.55 -2.82 10.93
CA THR A 90 -26.38 -2.48 12.09
C THR A 90 -27.87 -2.34 11.72
N SER A 91 -28.21 -2.12 10.45
CA SER A 91 -29.61 -2.10 10.01
C SER A 91 -30.24 -3.50 9.90
N PHE A 92 -29.45 -4.57 9.86
CA PHE A 92 -29.95 -5.95 9.71
C PHE A 92 -30.14 -6.66 11.05
N ILE A 93 -29.49 -6.20 12.11
CA ILE A 93 -29.58 -6.83 13.43
C ILE A 93 -30.82 -6.31 14.14
N VAL A 94 -31.91 -7.03 13.93
CA VAL A 94 -33.15 -6.86 14.66
C VAL A 94 -32.92 -7.30 16.10
N SER A 95 -32.77 -6.33 17.01
CA SER A 95 -32.88 -6.59 18.45
C SER A 95 -34.21 -7.31 18.72
N PRO A 96 -34.24 -8.38 19.52
CA PRO A 96 -35.47 -9.12 19.79
C PRO A 96 -36.49 -8.16 20.39
N ASN A 97 -37.51 -7.83 19.60
CA ASN A 97 -38.54 -6.90 20.02
C ASN A 97 -39.42 -7.60 21.07
N THR A 98 -39.21 -7.21 22.33
CA THR A 98 -39.89 -7.74 23.50
C THR A 98 -41.41 -7.65 23.39
N THR A 99 -41.91 -6.70 22.61
CA THR A 99 -43.34 -6.53 22.33
C THR A 99 -43.96 -7.75 21.64
N TYR A 100 -43.25 -8.39 20.70
CA TYR A 100 -43.78 -9.59 20.04
C TYR A 100 -43.81 -10.80 20.98
N ILE A 101 -42.83 -10.91 21.87
CA ILE A 101 -42.76 -11.99 22.86
C ILE A 101 -43.91 -11.82 23.85
N ASP A 102 -44.11 -10.62 24.37
CA ASP A 102 -45.19 -10.35 25.33
C ASP A 102 -46.57 -10.55 24.66
N ASN A 103 -46.76 -10.11 23.41
CA ASN A 103 -47.99 -10.37 22.66
C ASN A 103 -48.28 -11.87 22.43
N ASP A 104 -47.25 -12.70 22.18
CA ASP A 104 -47.44 -14.16 22.01
C ASP A 104 -47.75 -14.85 23.35
N VAL A 105 -47.11 -14.40 24.44
CA VAL A 105 -47.41 -14.88 25.80
C VAL A 105 -48.85 -14.55 26.19
N ASP A 106 -49.30 -13.33 25.93
CA ASP A 106 -50.68 -12.90 26.20
C ASP A 106 -51.68 -13.72 25.36
N ALA A 107 -51.43 -13.91 24.06
CA ALA A 107 -52.28 -14.73 23.20
C ALA A 107 -52.34 -16.20 23.65
N PHE A 108 -51.23 -16.74 24.18
CA PHE A 108 -51.18 -18.09 24.75
C PHE A 108 -51.97 -18.18 26.06
N ALA A 109 -51.84 -17.19 26.94
CA ALA A 109 -52.62 -17.09 28.18
C ALA A 109 -54.12 -17.02 27.89
N ASP A 110 -54.55 -16.15 26.97
CA ASP A 110 -55.95 -16.02 26.53
C ASP A 110 -56.51 -17.36 26.02
N LYS A 111 -55.70 -18.12 25.26
CA LYS A 111 -56.13 -19.43 24.75
C LYS A 111 -56.33 -20.43 25.89
N LEU A 112 -55.47 -20.43 26.89
CA LEU A 112 -55.56 -21.29 28.07
C LEU A 112 -56.77 -20.92 28.94
N ASP A 113 -56.98 -19.62 29.20
CA ASP A 113 -58.16 -19.13 29.93
C ASP A 113 -59.46 -19.57 29.22
N ASN A 114 -59.52 -19.39 27.89
CA ASN A 114 -60.67 -19.86 27.10
C ASN A 114 -60.89 -21.37 27.21
N GLN A 115 -59.83 -22.19 27.27
CA GLN A 115 -59.96 -23.65 27.45
C GLN A 115 -60.42 -24.01 28.87
N ILE A 116 -59.91 -23.31 29.88
CA ILE A 116 -60.29 -23.52 31.27
C ILE A 116 -61.76 -23.18 31.45
N GLU A 117 -62.19 -21.99 31.03
CA GLU A 117 -63.56 -21.51 31.23
C GLU A 117 -64.60 -22.28 30.40
N SER A 118 -64.28 -22.62 29.15
CA SER A 118 -65.25 -23.29 28.27
C SER A 118 -65.35 -24.81 28.49
N THR A 119 -64.27 -25.45 28.95
CA THR A 119 -64.17 -26.91 28.90
C THR A 119 -63.75 -27.54 30.22
N VAL A 120 -62.67 -27.08 30.86
CA VAL A 120 -62.09 -27.76 32.03
C VAL A 120 -62.92 -27.48 33.28
N LEU A 121 -63.17 -26.21 33.59
CA LEU A 121 -63.92 -25.77 34.76
C LEU A 121 -65.34 -26.35 34.76
N PRO A 122 -66.11 -26.28 33.65
CA PRO A 122 -67.47 -26.84 33.61
C PRO A 122 -67.50 -28.36 33.81
N ARG A 123 -66.50 -29.10 33.28
CA ARG A 123 -66.40 -30.55 33.49
C ARG A 123 -66.05 -30.90 34.93
N PHE A 124 -65.14 -30.15 35.54
CA PHE A 124 -64.77 -30.30 36.95
C PHE A 124 -65.98 -30.01 37.86
N GLN A 125 -66.66 -28.89 37.64
CA GLN A 125 -67.85 -28.49 38.38
C GLN A 125 -68.99 -29.49 38.23
N ALA A 126 -69.24 -30.02 37.02
CA ALA A 126 -70.24 -31.06 36.79
C ALA A 126 -69.91 -32.35 37.56
N GLY A 127 -68.66 -32.82 37.50
CA GLY A 127 -68.21 -33.99 38.26
C GLY A 127 -68.35 -33.82 39.78
N MET A 128 -68.00 -32.64 40.30
CA MET A 128 -68.14 -32.31 41.73
C MET A 128 -69.61 -32.18 42.17
N ARG A 129 -70.49 -31.69 41.28
CA ARG A 129 -71.93 -31.65 41.50
C ARG A 129 -72.53 -33.05 41.61
N ASP A 130 -72.12 -33.96 40.73
CA ASP A 130 -72.64 -35.33 40.71
C ASP A 130 -72.31 -36.11 42.00
N ILE A 131 -71.18 -35.79 42.65
CA ILE A 131 -70.79 -36.36 43.95
C ILE A 131 -71.19 -35.50 45.16
N ASN A 132 -71.91 -34.40 44.96
CA ASN A 132 -72.34 -33.44 45.99
C ASN A 132 -71.18 -32.86 46.84
N ALA A 133 -69.98 -32.70 46.26
CA ALA A 133 -68.79 -32.18 46.95
C ALA A 133 -68.59 -30.66 46.79
N VAL A 134 -69.54 -29.96 46.16
CA VAL A 134 -69.46 -28.53 45.80
C VAL A 134 -69.30 -27.61 47.02
N ILE A 135 -69.77 -28.03 48.20
CA ILE A 135 -69.68 -27.24 49.45
C ILE A 135 -68.37 -27.56 50.22
N SER A 136 -67.58 -28.52 49.77
CA SER A 136 -66.36 -28.93 50.46
C SER A 136 -65.16 -28.07 50.05
N SER A 137 -64.16 -27.98 50.92
CA SER A 137 -62.88 -27.33 50.62
C SER A 137 -62.16 -27.96 49.41
N ALA A 138 -62.45 -29.22 49.09
CA ALA A 138 -61.88 -29.90 47.92
C ALA A 138 -62.29 -29.25 46.59
N PHE A 139 -63.46 -28.60 46.54
CA PHE A 139 -63.90 -27.85 45.36
C PHE A 139 -63.01 -26.62 45.12
N VAL A 140 -62.83 -25.79 46.15
CA VAL A 140 -62.01 -24.57 46.09
C VAL A 140 -60.54 -24.91 45.83
N ILE A 141 -60.02 -25.98 46.45
CA ILE A 141 -58.66 -26.46 46.20
C ILE A 141 -58.49 -26.93 44.75
N GLY A 142 -59.49 -27.62 44.20
CA GLY A 142 -59.44 -28.09 42.80
C GLY A 142 -59.45 -26.96 41.78
N GLU A 143 -60.28 -25.93 41.96
CA GLU A 143 -60.26 -24.73 41.11
C GLU A 143 -58.91 -24.00 41.22
N ALA A 144 -58.38 -23.82 42.45
CA ALA A 144 -57.07 -23.21 42.64
C ALA A 144 -55.93 -23.98 41.96
N LEU A 145 -55.99 -25.31 41.96
CA LEU A 145 -54.97 -26.17 41.34
C LEU A 145 -55.03 -26.13 39.80
N ILE A 146 -56.22 -25.89 39.23
CA ILE A 146 -56.41 -25.67 37.79
C ILE A 146 -55.81 -24.31 37.38
N GLU A 147 -56.09 -23.25 38.14
CA GLU A 147 -55.51 -21.92 37.90
C GLU A 147 -53.98 -21.91 38.09
N GLU A 148 -53.46 -22.60 39.11
CA GLU A 148 -52.01 -22.76 39.30
C GLU A 148 -51.36 -23.49 38.10
N GLY A 149 -52.04 -24.52 37.58
CA GLY A 149 -51.60 -25.23 36.37
C GLY A 149 -51.50 -24.30 35.16
N ARG A 150 -52.46 -23.39 34.98
CA ARG A 150 -52.41 -22.36 33.94
C ARG A 150 -51.17 -21.49 34.08
N ASP A 151 -50.97 -20.93 35.26
CA ASP A 151 -49.87 -19.99 35.52
C ASP A 151 -48.51 -20.67 35.30
N ALA A 152 -48.38 -21.93 35.71
CA ALA A 152 -47.18 -22.72 35.46
C ALA A 152 -46.93 -22.97 33.96
N GLU A 153 -47.97 -23.24 33.17
CA GLU A 153 -47.84 -23.42 31.72
C GLU A 153 -47.51 -22.12 30.98
N VAL A 154 -48.16 -21.01 31.33
CA VAL A 154 -47.85 -19.68 30.76
C VAL A 154 -46.43 -19.27 31.12
N ALA A 155 -46.01 -19.45 32.38
CA ALA A 155 -44.65 -19.15 32.81
C ALA A 155 -43.61 -20.00 32.07
N LYS A 156 -43.90 -21.28 31.81
CA LYS A 156 -43.04 -22.17 31.03
C LYS A 156 -42.95 -21.76 29.56
N HIS A 157 -44.05 -21.33 28.94
CA HIS A 157 -44.05 -20.83 27.56
C HIS A 157 -43.24 -19.53 27.45
N ALA A 158 -43.50 -18.59 28.36
CA ALA A 158 -42.77 -17.32 28.44
C ALA A 158 -41.26 -17.52 28.66
N SER A 159 -40.86 -18.44 29.54
CA SER A 159 -39.44 -18.73 29.76
C SER A 159 -38.80 -19.36 28.53
N GLY A 160 -39.50 -20.25 27.82
CA GLY A 160 -39.03 -20.85 26.57
C GLY A 160 -38.74 -19.81 25.49
N LEU A 161 -39.68 -18.89 25.24
CA LEU A 161 -39.51 -17.82 24.26
C LEU A 161 -38.39 -16.85 24.64
N ARG A 162 -38.26 -16.51 25.92
CA ARG A 162 -37.19 -15.61 26.38
C ARG A 162 -35.82 -16.25 26.29
N MET A 163 -35.71 -17.56 26.55
CA MET A 163 -34.46 -18.30 26.34
C MET A 163 -34.04 -18.31 24.87
N THR A 164 -34.96 -18.63 23.95
CA THR A 164 -34.63 -18.65 22.52
C THR A 164 -34.28 -17.25 22.00
N ALA A 165 -34.96 -16.20 22.46
CA ALA A 165 -34.62 -14.82 22.14
C ALA A 165 -33.21 -14.45 22.63
N MET A 166 -32.85 -14.85 23.85
CA MET A 166 -31.52 -14.63 24.41
C MET A 166 -30.42 -15.39 23.65
N GLU A 167 -30.69 -16.62 23.22
CA GLU A 167 -29.76 -17.40 22.39
C GLU A 167 -29.52 -16.74 21.02
N ILE A 168 -30.57 -16.20 20.40
CA ILE A 168 -30.47 -15.47 19.13
C ILE A 168 -29.65 -14.21 19.31
N ASP A 169 -29.91 -13.43 20.38
CA ASP A 169 -29.16 -12.21 20.67
C ASP A 169 -27.67 -12.51 20.91
N SER A 170 -27.36 -13.53 21.72
CA SER A 170 -25.98 -13.98 21.94
C SER A 170 -25.29 -14.38 20.63
N ARG A 171 -26.00 -15.07 19.73
CA ARG A 171 -25.45 -15.49 18.43
C ARG A 171 -25.22 -14.28 17.51
N ASN A 172 -26.12 -13.31 17.50
CA ASN A 172 -25.97 -12.09 16.73
C ASN A 172 -24.77 -11.28 17.22
N ASN A 173 -24.59 -11.17 18.54
CA ASN A 173 -23.42 -10.52 19.14
C ASN A 173 -22.10 -11.24 18.77
N GLU A 174 -22.11 -12.58 18.72
CA GLU A 174 -20.95 -13.35 18.26
C GLU A 174 -20.65 -13.11 16.77
N LEU A 175 -21.68 -13.03 15.92
CA LEU A 175 -21.52 -12.75 14.49
C LEU A 175 -20.97 -11.35 14.26
N LEU A 176 -21.47 -10.34 14.99
CA LEU A 176 -20.92 -8.99 14.97
C LEU A 176 -19.44 -8.96 15.34
N LEU A 177 -19.08 -9.66 16.41
CA LEU A 177 -17.68 -9.72 16.83
C LEU A 177 -16.79 -10.38 15.77
N LYS A 178 -17.27 -11.44 15.13
CA LYS A 178 -16.53 -12.11 14.05
C LYS A 178 -16.36 -11.21 12.83
N ASP A 179 -17.39 -10.46 12.46
CA ASP A 179 -17.33 -9.53 11.34
C ASP A 179 -16.34 -8.38 11.60
N GLU A 180 -16.38 -7.81 12.81
CA GLU A 180 -15.40 -6.80 13.26
C GLU A 180 -13.97 -7.33 13.26
N LEU A 181 -13.77 -8.60 13.65
CA LEU A 181 -12.46 -9.25 13.59
C LEU A 181 -12.00 -9.43 12.14
N HIS A 182 -12.85 -9.96 11.26
CA HIS A 182 -12.53 -10.11 9.84
C HIS A 182 -12.24 -8.75 9.18
N LYS A 183 -13.00 -7.70 9.51
CA LYS A 183 -12.75 -6.33 9.04
C LYS A 183 -11.35 -5.86 9.43
N ARG A 184 -10.96 -6.04 10.70
CA ARG A 184 -9.60 -5.67 11.17
C ARG A 184 -8.50 -6.49 10.48
N GLU A 185 -8.73 -7.77 10.27
CA GLU A 185 -7.79 -8.64 9.55
C GLU A 185 -7.61 -8.21 8.09
N MET A 186 -8.72 -7.90 7.39
CA MET A 186 -8.65 -7.40 6.02
C MET A 186 -7.95 -6.05 5.93
N ILE A 187 -8.26 -5.11 6.83
CA ILE A 187 -7.59 -3.80 6.88
C ILE A 187 -6.08 -3.98 7.05
N LYS A 188 -5.66 -4.86 7.97
CA LYS A 188 -4.24 -5.14 8.19
C LYS A 188 -3.58 -5.78 6.96
N SER A 189 -4.21 -6.79 6.37
CA SER A 189 -3.67 -7.50 5.21
C SER A 189 -3.54 -6.59 3.99
N GLU A 190 -4.57 -5.79 3.70
CA GLU A 190 -4.54 -4.86 2.55
C GLU A 190 -3.61 -3.68 2.81
N GLY A 191 -3.55 -3.16 4.05
CA GLY A 191 -2.56 -2.15 4.43
C GLY A 191 -1.13 -2.63 4.22
N SER A 192 -0.80 -3.87 4.61
CA SER A 192 0.50 -4.47 4.31
C SER A 192 0.77 -4.60 2.82
N ARG A 193 -0.24 -4.95 2.01
CA ARG A 193 -0.08 -5.09 0.56
C ARG A 193 0.25 -3.77 -0.13
N VAL A 194 -0.27 -2.66 0.37
CA VAL A 194 0.08 -1.31 -0.13
C VAL A 194 1.55 -1.01 0.14
N LEU A 195 2.03 -1.28 1.36
CA LEU A 195 3.44 -1.10 1.70
C LEU A 195 4.37 -1.96 0.84
N ASP A 196 4.01 -3.23 0.62
CA ASP A 196 4.79 -4.13 -0.24
C ASP A 196 4.93 -3.58 -1.66
N LEU A 197 3.87 -2.94 -2.17
CA LEU A 197 3.86 -2.32 -3.49
C LEU A 197 4.77 -1.09 -3.54
N ASP A 198 4.78 -0.27 -2.48
CA ASP A 198 5.67 0.89 -2.39
C ASP A 198 7.14 0.45 -2.25
N MET A 199 7.43 -0.59 -1.46
CA MET A 199 8.77 -1.18 -1.42
C MET A 199 9.20 -1.71 -2.80
N ALA A 200 8.30 -2.35 -3.54
CA ALA A 200 8.58 -2.82 -4.89
C ALA A 200 8.90 -1.67 -5.87
N LYS A 201 8.28 -0.49 -5.72
CA LYS A 201 8.62 0.69 -6.52
C LYS A 201 10.05 1.17 -6.23
N VAL A 202 10.43 1.22 -4.96
CA VAL A 202 11.79 1.62 -4.55
C VAL A 202 12.84 0.66 -5.11
N GLU A 203 12.58 -0.64 -5.06
CA GLU A 203 13.47 -1.65 -5.66
C GLU A 203 13.60 -1.47 -7.17
N TYR A 204 12.49 -1.17 -7.87
CA TYR A 204 12.49 -0.89 -9.29
C TYR A 204 13.33 0.35 -9.63
N GLU A 205 13.16 1.46 -8.90
CA GLU A 205 13.92 2.69 -9.12
C GLU A 205 15.41 2.49 -8.86
N LYS A 206 15.77 1.77 -7.80
CA LYS A 206 17.15 1.37 -7.53
C LYS A 206 17.74 0.60 -8.72
N ALA A 207 17.01 -0.40 -9.24
CA ALA A 207 17.47 -1.19 -10.38
C ALA A 207 17.63 -0.32 -11.65
N TYR A 208 16.69 0.59 -11.89
CA TYR A 208 16.74 1.54 -12.99
C TYR A 208 17.98 2.44 -12.92
N LEU A 209 18.29 2.99 -11.75
CA LEU A 209 19.45 3.85 -11.53
C LEU A 209 20.77 3.11 -11.70
N MET A 210 20.85 1.86 -11.21
CA MET A 210 22.02 1.01 -11.43
C MET A 210 22.26 0.79 -12.93
N ALA A 211 21.21 0.52 -13.71
CA ALA A 211 21.31 0.36 -15.15
C ALA A 211 21.75 1.66 -15.84
N LEU A 212 21.20 2.80 -15.42
CA LEU A 212 21.52 4.11 -15.98
C LEU A 212 22.97 4.54 -15.65
N ALA A 213 23.44 4.27 -14.44
CA ALA A 213 24.83 4.48 -14.04
C ALA A 213 25.78 3.65 -14.92
N GLU A 214 25.45 2.38 -15.18
CA GLU A 214 26.26 1.53 -16.05
C GLU A 214 26.25 2.02 -17.52
N ILE A 215 25.11 2.46 -18.05
CA ILE A 215 25.02 3.07 -19.39
C ILE A 215 25.93 4.30 -19.49
N ARG A 216 25.93 5.16 -18.47
CA ARG A 216 26.77 6.37 -18.45
C ARG A 216 28.25 6.03 -18.31
N ARG A 217 28.59 5.03 -17.51
CA ARG A 217 29.96 4.50 -17.42
C ARG A 217 30.44 3.97 -18.76
N MET A 218 29.63 3.17 -19.46
CA MET A 218 29.94 2.67 -20.81
C MET A 218 30.13 3.83 -21.80
N ARG A 219 29.29 4.87 -21.72
CA ARG A 219 29.43 6.07 -22.54
C ARG A 219 30.74 6.81 -22.31
N ILE A 220 31.13 7.02 -21.05
CA ILE A 220 32.41 7.66 -20.69
C ILE A 220 33.58 6.86 -21.28
N VAL A 221 33.55 5.54 -21.16
CA VAL A 221 34.59 4.67 -21.74
C VAL A 221 34.60 4.79 -23.26
N ALA A 222 33.44 4.71 -23.92
CA ALA A 222 33.34 4.80 -25.37
C ALA A 222 33.86 6.16 -25.93
N TYR A 223 33.48 7.29 -25.33
CA TYR A 223 33.98 8.60 -25.76
C TYR A 223 35.47 8.77 -25.51
N LYS A 224 35.99 8.24 -24.40
CA LYS A 224 37.42 8.25 -24.13
C LYS A 224 38.18 7.42 -25.18
N GLU A 225 37.71 6.22 -25.49
CA GLU A 225 38.32 5.35 -26.50
C GLU A 225 38.27 5.97 -27.90
N GLU A 226 37.15 6.58 -28.28
CA GLU A 226 37.01 7.34 -29.52
C GLU A 226 38.01 8.50 -29.57
N HIS A 227 38.10 9.28 -28.49
CA HIS A 227 39.03 10.39 -28.38
C HIS A 227 40.49 9.94 -28.51
N ASP A 228 40.89 8.90 -27.77
CA ASP A 228 42.24 8.34 -27.82
C ASP A 228 42.57 7.80 -29.23
N MET A 229 41.58 7.20 -29.91
CA MET A 229 41.74 6.72 -31.28
C MET A 229 41.91 7.87 -32.27
N ASN A 230 41.13 8.94 -32.16
CA ASN A 230 41.25 10.13 -33.00
C ASN A 230 42.64 10.77 -32.85
N VAL A 231 43.11 10.97 -31.62
CA VAL A 231 44.47 11.47 -31.35
C VAL A 231 45.54 10.57 -31.97
N SER A 232 45.35 9.24 -31.94
CA SER A 232 46.28 8.30 -32.58
C SER A 232 46.26 8.36 -34.12
N LEU A 233 45.11 8.70 -34.71
CA LEU A 233 44.96 8.89 -36.15
C LEU A 233 45.62 10.19 -36.59
N ASP A 234 45.34 11.30 -35.93
CA ASP A 234 45.92 12.61 -36.21
C ASP A 234 47.45 12.57 -36.13
N LYS A 235 47.99 11.85 -35.14
CA LYS A 235 49.43 11.60 -35.04
C LYS A 235 49.97 10.87 -36.26
N ARG A 236 49.30 9.80 -36.70
CA ARG A 236 49.75 9.00 -37.86
C ARG A 236 49.67 9.79 -39.15
N ASP A 237 48.62 10.60 -39.31
CA ASP A 237 48.44 11.46 -40.47
C ASP A 237 49.55 12.53 -40.53
N SER A 238 49.82 13.20 -39.41
CA SER A 238 50.91 14.18 -39.32
C SER A 238 52.29 13.57 -39.56
N LEU A 239 52.52 12.33 -39.09
CA LEU A 239 53.76 11.60 -39.39
C LEU A 239 53.85 11.25 -40.88
N TRP A 240 52.73 10.83 -41.47
CA TRP A 240 52.67 10.50 -42.89
C TRP A 240 52.97 11.72 -43.77
N ASP A 241 52.40 12.89 -43.44
CA ASP A 241 52.73 14.15 -44.13
C ASP A 241 54.24 14.45 -44.04
N LEU A 242 54.85 14.30 -42.87
CA LEU A 242 56.30 14.49 -42.71
C LEU A 242 57.13 13.50 -43.53
N GLU A 243 56.69 12.23 -43.64
CA GLU A 243 57.37 11.20 -44.43
C GLU A 243 57.22 11.40 -45.94
N VAL A 244 56.13 12.00 -46.41
CA VAL A 244 55.88 12.24 -47.85
C VAL A 244 56.60 13.49 -48.36
N PHE A 245 56.78 14.51 -47.51
CA PHE A 245 57.39 15.79 -47.89
C PHE A 245 58.89 15.95 -47.55
N GLN A 246 59.53 14.91 -47.01
CA GLN A 246 60.99 14.80 -46.90
C GLN A 246 61.61 14.10 -48.11
#